data_AF-A0A953NA15-F1
#
_entry.id   AF-A0A953NA15-F1
#
_cell.length_a   1.000
_cell.length_b   1.000
_cell.length_c   1.000
_cell.angle_alpha   90.00
_cell.angle_beta   90.00
_cell.angle_gamma   90.00
#
_symmetry.space_group_name_H-M   'P 1'
#
loop_
_entity.id
_entity.type
_entity.pdbx_description
1 polymer ?
#
loop_
_entity_poly.entity_id
_entity_poly.type
_entity_poly.pdbx_seq_one_letter_code
_entity_poly.pdbx_strand_id
1 'polypeptide(L)'
;MDLIGPSFDPIYYLKNIRDVADAGEGPAEHFCRAGWREGSDPNPEFSTQEYLRSNTDVLGSNVNPFLHFILTKNQSDERDG
;
A
#
# COMPACT_ATOMS: atom_id res chain seq x y z
N MET A 1 11.18 8.54 -6.38
CA MET A 1 11.21 8.40 -4.91
C MET A 1 10.21 7.32 -4.56
N ASP A 2 10.69 6.22 -4.00
CA ASP A 2 9.82 5.12 -3.57
C ASP A 2 9.28 5.46 -2.17
N LEU A 3 8.11 6.11 -2.13
CA LEU A 3 7.52 6.62 -0.88
C LEU A 3 6.92 5.52 -0.01
N ILE A 4 6.65 4.34 -0.60
CA ILE A 4 6.05 3.21 0.10
C ILE A 4 7.08 2.17 0.54
N GLY A 5 8.23 2.12 -0.10
CA GLY A 5 9.31 1.14 0.06
C GLY A 5 9.75 0.83 1.49
N PRO A 6 9.99 1.83 2.37
CA PRO A 6 10.39 1.51 3.75
C PRO A 6 9.31 0.79 4.56
N SER A 7 8.04 0.87 4.15
CA SER A 7 6.93 0.18 4.81
C SER A 7 6.34 -0.96 3.96
N PHE A 8 6.75 -1.09 2.69
CA PHE A 8 6.24 -2.09 1.74
C PHE A 8 7.05 -3.38 1.84
N ASP A 9 6.38 -4.53 1.90
CA ASP A 9 7.05 -5.83 1.92
C ASP A 9 6.91 -6.53 0.56
N PRO A 10 7.93 -6.41 -0.32
CA PRO A 10 7.86 -6.98 -1.66
C PRO A 10 7.78 -8.51 -1.65
N ILE A 11 8.33 -9.17 -0.63
CA ILE A 11 8.33 -10.63 -0.53
C ILE A 11 6.92 -11.12 -0.18
N TYR A 12 6.26 -10.47 0.78
CA TYR A 12 4.88 -10.75 1.15
C TYR A 12 3.95 -10.50 -0.04
N TYR A 13 4.11 -9.36 -0.72
CA TYR A 13 3.28 -8.98 -1.84
C TYR A 13 3.41 -9.96 -3.02
N LEU A 14 4.63 -10.33 -3.42
CA LEU A 14 4.87 -11.30 -4.50
C LEU A 14 4.39 -12.72 -4.15
N LYS A 15 4.38 -13.09 -2.87
CA LYS A 15 3.77 -14.36 -2.43
C LYS A 15 2.27 -14.38 -2.69
N ASN A 16 1.60 -13.24 -2.50
CA ASN A 16 0.16 -13.13 -2.69
C ASN A 16 -0.20 -12.94 -4.17
N ILE A 17 0.66 -12.31 -4.96
CA ILE A 17 0.47 -12.11 -6.40
C ILE A 17 1.49 -12.93 -7.21
N ARG A 18 1.22 -14.24 -7.29
CA ARG A 18 2.08 -15.19 -8.02
C ARG A 18 2.18 -14.90 -9.53
N ASP A 19 1.24 -14.15 -10.11
CA ASP A 19 1.16 -13.87 -11.55
C ASP A 19 2.06 -12.69 -12.00
N VAL A 20 2.28 -11.72 -11.11
CA VAL A 20 2.99 -10.45 -11.46
C VAL A 20 4.50 -10.63 -11.56
N ALA A 21 5.05 -11.67 -10.92
CA ALA A 21 6.48 -11.96 -10.97
C ALA A 21 7.01 -12.19 -12.41
N ASP A 22 6.14 -12.57 -13.35
CA ASP A 22 6.52 -12.88 -14.74
C ASP A 22 6.66 -11.62 -15.62
N ALA A 23 6.02 -10.50 -15.24
CA ALA A 23 5.97 -9.28 -16.06
C ALA A 23 7.21 -8.38 -15.97
N GLY A 24 8.13 -8.65 -15.03
CA GLY A 24 9.28 -7.79 -14.74
C GLY A 24 8.91 -6.41 -14.15
N GLU A 25 7.64 -6.18 -13.82
CA GLU A 25 7.15 -4.99 -13.12
C GLU A 25 7.50 -5.10 -11.63
N GLY A 26 8.03 -4.03 -11.04
CA GLY A 26 8.38 -4.03 -9.63
C GLY A 26 7.12 -4.17 -8.75
N PRO A 27 7.15 -4.94 -7.65
CA PRO A 27 5.97 -5.20 -6.84
C PRO A 27 5.33 -3.92 -6.26
N ALA A 28 6.15 -2.93 -5.89
CA ALA A 28 5.67 -1.63 -5.42
C ALA A 28 4.95 -0.83 -6.52
N GLU A 29 5.42 -0.95 -7.76
CA GLU A 29 4.88 -0.25 -8.93
C GLU A 29 3.55 -0.89 -9.34
N HIS A 30 3.49 -2.23 -9.41
CA HIS A 30 2.25 -2.98 -9.60
C HIS A 30 1.24 -2.63 -8.50
N PHE A 31 1.68 -2.59 -7.24
CA PHE A 31 0.81 -2.22 -6.14
C PHE A 31 0.20 -0.83 -6.32
N CYS A 32 1.02 0.18 -6.61
CA CYS A 32 0.56 1.55 -6.84
C CYS A 32 -0.38 1.69 -8.04
N ARG A 33 -0.19 0.87 -9.07
CA ARG A 33 -0.97 0.91 -10.30
C ARG A 33 -2.31 0.18 -10.19
N ALA A 34 -2.29 -1.03 -9.64
CA ALA A 34 -3.44 -1.94 -9.63
C ALA A 34 -3.67 -2.60 -8.27
N GLY A 35 -2.61 -3.03 -7.57
CA GLY A 35 -2.74 -3.88 -6.38
C GLY A 35 -3.65 -3.34 -5.29
N TRP A 36 -3.58 -2.04 -4.96
CA TRP A 36 -4.46 -1.47 -3.94
C TRP A 36 -5.94 -1.42 -4.39
N ARG A 37 -6.19 -1.34 -5.69
CA ARG A 37 -7.55 -1.34 -6.29
C ARG A 37 -8.14 -2.74 -6.30
N GLU A 38 -7.28 -3.74 -6.44
CA GLU A 38 -7.63 -5.16 -6.30
C GLU A 38 -7.81 -5.57 -4.83
N GLY A 39 -7.53 -4.67 -3.89
CA GLY A 39 -7.62 -4.95 -2.46
C GLY A 39 -6.51 -5.88 -1.96
N SER A 40 -5.37 -5.91 -2.65
CA SER A 40 -4.17 -6.62 -2.21
C SER A 40 -3.50 -5.88 -1.06
N ASP A 41 -2.83 -6.64 -0.19
CA ASP A 41 -2.18 -6.09 0.99
C ASP A 41 -0.67 -5.91 0.73
N PRO A 42 -0.12 -4.70 0.94
CA PRO A 42 1.29 -4.40 0.68
C PRO A 42 2.25 -5.05 1.69
N ASN A 43 1.75 -5.38 2.88
CA ASN A 43 2.51 -6.01 3.97
C ASN A 43 1.51 -6.69 4.95
N PRO A 44 1.97 -7.55 5.87
CA PRO A 44 1.07 -8.25 6.80
C PRO A 44 0.48 -7.37 7.92
N GLU A 45 1.00 -6.16 8.14
CA GLU A 45 0.53 -5.24 9.17
C GLU A 45 -0.55 -4.25 8.67
N PHE A 46 -0.73 -4.15 7.36
CA PHE A 46 -1.66 -3.23 6.72
C PHE A 46 -2.59 -3.97 5.76
N SER A 47 -3.88 -3.93 6.08
CA SER A 47 -4.93 -4.48 5.24
C SER A 47 -5.58 -3.37 4.43
N THR A 48 -5.42 -3.41 3.10
CA THR A 48 -5.95 -2.40 2.18
C THR A 48 -7.47 -2.31 2.26
N GLN A 49 -8.15 -3.46 2.31
CA GLN A 49 -9.61 -3.51 2.36
C GLN A 49 -10.19 -2.96 3.67
N GLU A 50 -9.59 -3.29 4.81
CA GLU A 50 -10.00 -2.78 6.13
C GLU A 50 -9.80 -1.26 6.21
N TYR A 51 -8.68 -0.77 5.66
CA TYR A 51 -8.39 0.65 5.63
C TYR A 51 -9.39 1.42 4.76
N LEU A 52 -9.72 0.91 3.57
CA LEU A 52 -10.71 1.53 2.68
C LEU A 52 -12.13 1.47 3.25
N ARG A 53 -12.50 0.40 3.96
CA ARG A 53 -13.79 0.33 4.69
C ARG A 53 -13.88 1.37 5.79
N SER A 54 -12.79 1.61 6.50
CA SER A 54 -12.73 2.59 7.60
C SER A 54 -12.59 4.03 7.07
N ASN A 55 -11.97 4.20 5.91
CA ASN A 55 -11.70 5.50 5.26
C ASN A 55 -12.42 5.56 3.91
N THR A 56 -13.74 5.66 3.94
CA THR A 56 -14.58 5.78 2.74
C THR A 56 -14.25 7.02 1.90
N ASP A 57 -13.69 8.06 2.52
CA ASP A 57 -13.18 9.27 1.84
C ASP A 57 -12.02 8.94 0.86
N VAL A 58 -11.11 8.06 1.29
CA VAL A 58 -9.98 7.59 0.48
C VAL A 58 -10.48 6.71 -0.66
N LEU A 59 -11.48 5.86 -0.37
CA LEU A 59 -12.14 5.02 -1.37
C LEU A 59 -12.80 5.87 -2.47
N GLY A 60 -13.53 6.93 -2.09
CA GLY A 60 -14.18 7.85 -3.03
C GLY A 60 -13.20 8.74 -3.81
N SER A 61 -12.04 9.06 -3.21
CA SER A 61 -11.03 9.92 -3.82
C SER A 61 -10.07 9.19 -4.76
N ASN A 62 -10.17 7.85 -4.86
CA ASN A 62 -9.29 7.01 -5.67
C ASN A 62 -7.79 7.28 -5.37
N VAL A 63 -7.48 7.54 -4.10
CA VAL A 63 -6.12 7.74 -3.58
C VAL A 63 -5.58 6.42 -3.07
N ASN A 64 -4.28 6.18 -3.25
CA ASN A 64 -3.63 4.97 -2.73
C ASN A 64 -3.74 4.95 -1.18
N PRO A 65 -4.46 3.99 -0.59
CA PRO A 65 -4.70 3.94 0.85
C PRO A 65 -3.43 3.73 1.66
N PHE A 66 -2.46 2.98 1.11
CA PHE A 66 -1.19 2.75 1.77
C PHE A 66 -0.32 4.00 1.82
N LEU A 67 -0.30 4.76 0.72
CA LEU A 67 0.39 6.05 0.68
C LEU A 67 -0.25 7.02 1.68
N HIS A 68 -1.57 7.08 1.72
CA HIS A 68 -2.30 7.92 2.68
C HIS A 68 -1.94 7.52 4.12
N PHE A 69 -1.92 6.22 4.44
CA PHE A 69 -1.53 5.71 5.75
C PHE A 69 -0.10 6.10 6.15
N ILE A 70 0.88 5.93 5.25
CA ILE A 70 2.28 6.30 5.52
C ILE A 70 2.40 7.80 5.75
N LEU A 71 1.75 8.64 4.94
CA LEU A 71 1.79 10.08 5.09
C LEU A 71 1.11 10.55 6.39
N THR A 72 0.02 9.90 6.80
CA THR A 72 -0.63 10.18 8.10
C THR A 72 0.23 9.72 9.27
N LYS A 73 0.89 8.56 9.17
CA LYS A 73 1.82 8.07 10.20
C LYS A 73 3.03 8.97 10.38
N ASN A 74 3.68 9.39 9.29
CA ASN A 74 4.85 10.26 9.38
C ASN A 74 4.52 11.62 10.03
N GLN A 75 3.30 12.15 9.87
CA GLN A 75 2.87 13.37 10.57
C GLN A 75 2.63 13.20 12.08
N SER A 76 2.50 11.96 12.55
CA SER A 76 2.26 11.66 13.96
C SER A 76 3.56 11.44 14.75
N ASP A 77 4.63 11.00 14.07
CA ASP A 77 5.96 10.80 14.65
C ASP A 77 6.67 12.14 14.98
N GLU A 78 6.23 13.26 14.40
CA GLU A 78 6.82 14.59 14.60
C GLU A 78 6.26 15.35 15.82
N ARG A 79 5.39 14.73 16.63
CA ARG A 79 4.79 15.36 17.83
C ARG A 79 5.31 14.86 19.18
N ASP A 80 6.31 13.98 19.17
CA ASP A 80 6.98 13.55 20.40
C ASP A 80 8.49 13.84 20.26
N GLY A 81 8.86 15.11 20.52
CA GLY A 81 10.23 15.62 20.50
C GLY A 81 10.38 16.87 21.36
#